data_AF-E8X1Z9-F1
#
_entry.id   AF-E8X1Z9-F1
#
_cell.length_a   1.000
_cell.length_b   1.000
_cell.length_c   1.000
_cell.angle_alpha   90.00
_cell.angle_beta   90.00
_cell.angle_gamma   90.00
#
_symmetry.space_group_name_H-M   'P 1'
#
loop_
_entity.id
_entity.type
_entity.pdbx_description
1 polymer ?
#
loop_
_entity_poly.entity_id
_entity_poly.type
_entity_poly.pdbx_seq_one_letter_code
_entity_poly.pdbx_strand_id
1 'polypeptide(L)'
;MAATAHGAQPVRGTQSFVRTLSLCWTNPGLTGLEVLWRWVYGMPAVWVVVVQLRRILLAATDGTLDPARLGLDRTLLNDPVGALTADPMGAAGKFAGAIGLVLPQILHLGAWLAPLLLATWVIVSSFGRTAVLRRVDPTLHARPITLMILQAIRITALAASFVIWFKALTWSSHTAITGPIAAGSEPNLVLYCALVIVLTIALFILWSLVSWWFGVAPLLAMLNDTGPLASLRAAGNLGALKSNLIEINLVMGIVKIALIVLAMVFSATPLPFQSVTTPEFLAWWWAAVTVVYLLGSDFFHVARLVSYLDLWRRS
;
A
#
# COMPACT_ATOMS: atom_id res chain seq x y z
N MET A 1 -6.97 -53.73 22.85
CA MET A 1 -7.34 -53.04 21.59
C MET A 1 -6.95 -51.58 21.74
N ALA A 2 -5.85 -51.18 21.11
CA ALA A 2 -5.33 -49.82 21.17
C ALA A 2 -6.18 -48.90 20.28
N ALA A 3 -6.76 -47.86 20.88
CA ALA A 3 -7.42 -46.78 20.15
C ALA A 3 -6.33 -45.95 19.46
N THR A 4 -6.25 -46.06 18.14
CA THR A 4 -5.40 -45.21 17.30
C THR A 4 -5.94 -43.78 17.36
N ALA A 5 -5.23 -42.91 18.07
CA ALA A 5 -5.40 -41.47 17.95
C ALA A 5 -5.12 -41.08 16.50
N HIS A 6 -6.16 -40.79 15.72
CA HIS A 6 -6.01 -40.04 14.48
C HIS A 6 -5.56 -38.63 14.87
N GLY A 7 -4.24 -38.43 14.91
CA GLY A 7 -3.65 -37.10 14.97
C GLY A 7 -4.20 -36.28 13.82
N ALA A 8 -4.98 -35.25 14.15
CA ALA A 8 -5.44 -34.27 13.18
C ALA A 8 -4.21 -33.76 12.42
N GLN A 9 -4.12 -34.06 11.12
CA GLN A 9 -2.99 -33.61 10.33
C GLN A 9 -2.95 -32.08 10.37
N PRO A 10 -1.78 -31.47 10.64
CA PRO A 10 -1.65 -30.02 10.65
C PRO A 10 -1.95 -29.49 9.24
N VAL A 11 -3.15 -28.95 9.06
CA VAL A 11 -3.56 -28.33 7.80
C VAL A 11 -2.64 -27.12 7.56
N ARG A 12 -1.89 -27.14 6.46
CA ARG A 12 -1.00 -26.03 6.06
C ARG A 12 -1.85 -24.80 5.75
N GLY A 13 -1.40 -23.61 6.18
CA GLY A 13 -2.16 -22.37 6.00
C GLY A 13 -2.48 -22.07 4.54
N THR A 14 -1.57 -22.42 3.63
CA THR A 14 -1.75 -22.30 2.17
C THR A 14 -2.89 -23.15 1.59
N GLN A 15 -3.09 -24.38 2.06
CA GLN A 15 -4.19 -25.24 1.57
C GLN A 15 -5.56 -24.72 2.01
N SER A 16 -5.64 -24.20 3.23
CA SER A 16 -6.83 -23.49 3.71
C SER A 16 -7.11 -22.24 2.87
N PHE A 17 -6.07 -21.46 2.53
CA PHE A 17 -6.21 -20.24 1.75
C PHE A 17 -6.81 -20.46 0.35
N VAL A 18 -6.37 -21.49 -0.40
CA VAL A 18 -6.92 -21.80 -1.73
C VAL A 18 -8.42 -22.15 -1.64
N ARG A 19 -8.83 -22.90 -0.62
CA ARG A 19 -10.25 -23.19 -0.37
C ARG A 19 -11.03 -21.91 -0.06
N THR A 20 -10.45 -21.00 0.71
CA THR A 20 -11.08 -19.71 1.02
C THR A 20 -11.24 -18.83 -0.22
N LEU A 21 -10.27 -18.84 -1.15
CA LEU A 21 -10.39 -18.12 -2.42
C LEU A 21 -11.62 -18.58 -3.22
N SER A 22 -11.84 -19.88 -3.31
CA SER A 22 -13.02 -20.46 -3.95
C SER A 22 -14.31 -20.00 -3.26
N LEU A 23 -14.35 -19.98 -1.93
CA LEU A 23 -15.50 -19.48 -1.16
C LEU A 23 -15.76 -17.97 -1.35
N CYS A 24 -14.71 -17.16 -1.52
CA CYS A 24 -14.87 -15.74 -1.79
C CYS A 24 -15.36 -15.50 -3.23
N TRP A 25 -14.93 -16.34 -4.16
CA TRP A 25 -15.39 -16.29 -5.55
C TRP A 25 -16.89 -16.64 -5.68
N THR A 26 -17.38 -17.62 -4.90
CA THR A 26 -18.80 -17.98 -4.90
C THR A 26 -19.69 -16.98 -4.18
N ASN A 27 -19.12 -16.05 -3.40
CA ASN A 27 -19.84 -15.00 -2.68
C ASN A 27 -19.39 -13.60 -3.12
N PRO A 28 -19.64 -13.19 -4.39
CA PRO A 28 -19.16 -11.92 -4.92
C PRO A 28 -19.71 -10.71 -4.16
N GLY A 29 -20.84 -10.85 -3.46
CA GLY A 29 -21.42 -9.79 -2.63
C GLY A 29 -20.51 -9.32 -1.49
N LEU A 30 -19.62 -10.19 -0.97
CA LEU A 30 -18.64 -9.80 0.07
C LEU A 30 -17.55 -8.89 -0.50
N THR A 31 -17.00 -9.28 -1.65
CA THR A 31 -16.03 -8.46 -2.40
C THR A 31 -16.66 -7.17 -2.88
N GLY A 32 -17.88 -7.24 -3.41
CA GLY A 32 -18.62 -6.07 -3.88
C GLY A 32 -18.90 -5.07 -2.75
N LEU A 33 -19.26 -5.54 -1.55
CA LEU A 33 -19.44 -4.67 -0.39
C LEU A 33 -18.12 -4.00 0.01
N GLU A 34 -17.01 -4.76 0.06
CA GLU A 34 -15.69 -4.22 0.39
C GLU A 34 -15.25 -3.14 -0.61
N VAL A 35 -15.37 -3.44 -1.91
CA VAL A 35 -15.07 -2.51 -3.00
C VAL A 35 -15.96 -1.27 -2.88
N LEU A 36 -17.28 -1.44 -2.71
CA LEU A 36 -18.23 -0.34 -2.67
C LEU A 36 -17.89 0.68 -1.57
N TRP A 37 -17.71 0.24 -0.31
CA TRP A 37 -17.44 1.19 0.77
C TRP A 37 -16.06 1.85 0.61
N ARG A 38 -15.06 1.12 0.11
CA ARG A 38 -13.73 1.68 -0.19
C ARG A 38 -13.81 2.76 -1.25
N TRP A 39 -14.58 2.54 -2.30
CA TRP A 39 -14.71 3.46 -3.43
C TRP A 39 -15.55 4.69 -3.08
N VAL A 40 -16.61 4.52 -2.28
CA VAL A 40 -17.41 5.64 -1.74
C VAL A 40 -16.54 6.66 -1.02
N TYR A 41 -15.48 6.22 -0.34
CA TYR A 41 -14.50 7.13 0.26
C TYR A 41 -13.34 7.49 -0.68
N GLY A 42 -12.76 6.50 -1.34
CA GLY A 42 -11.54 6.62 -2.12
C GLY A 42 -11.69 7.55 -3.32
N MET A 43 -12.81 7.47 -4.04
CA MET A 43 -13.05 8.32 -5.21
C MET A 43 -13.15 9.81 -4.81
N PRO A 44 -13.98 10.22 -3.84
CA PRO A 44 -13.97 11.59 -3.34
C PRO A 44 -12.61 12.04 -2.78
N ALA A 45 -11.91 11.19 -2.03
CA ALA A 45 -10.60 11.53 -1.48
C ALA A 45 -9.57 11.80 -2.59
N VAL A 46 -9.49 10.93 -3.61
CA VAL A 46 -8.62 11.12 -4.78
C VAL A 46 -9.02 12.39 -5.53
N TRP A 47 -10.31 12.62 -5.74
CA TRP A 47 -10.80 13.83 -6.38
C TRP A 47 -10.34 15.11 -5.66
N VAL A 48 -10.50 15.17 -4.34
CA VAL A 48 -10.04 16.31 -3.53
C VAL A 48 -8.53 16.51 -3.69
N VAL A 49 -7.74 15.45 -3.60
CA VAL A 49 -6.27 15.52 -3.77
C VAL A 49 -5.92 16.05 -5.17
N VAL A 50 -6.52 15.51 -6.22
CA VAL A 50 -6.26 15.92 -7.61
C VAL A 50 -6.63 17.39 -7.83
N VAL A 51 -7.79 17.83 -7.33
CA VAL A 51 -8.22 19.23 -7.46
C VAL A 51 -7.25 20.18 -6.76
N GLN A 52 -6.77 19.84 -5.56
CA GLN A 52 -5.85 20.71 -4.82
C GLN A 52 -4.43 20.70 -5.43
N LEU A 53 -3.94 19.53 -5.88
CA LEU A 53 -2.66 19.45 -6.60
C LEU A 53 -2.72 20.23 -7.92
N ARG A 54 -3.84 20.15 -8.66
CA ARG A 54 -4.04 20.94 -9.88
C ARG A 54 -4.02 22.44 -9.59
N ARG A 55 -4.59 22.90 -8.48
CA ARG A 55 -4.53 24.32 -8.08
C ARG A 55 -3.11 24.77 -7.79
N ILE A 56 -2.32 23.96 -7.08
CA ILE A 56 -0.89 24.24 -6.82
C ILE A 56 -0.12 24.32 -8.14
N LEU A 57 -0.32 23.35 -9.03
CA LEU A 57 0.35 23.33 -10.33
C LEU A 57 -0.06 24.52 -11.21
N LEU A 58 -1.34 24.89 -11.24
CA LEU A 58 -1.82 26.08 -11.95
C LEU A 58 -1.19 27.35 -11.39
N ALA A 59 -1.10 27.49 -10.07
CA ALA A 59 -0.46 28.65 -9.44
C ALA A 59 1.04 28.72 -9.76
N ALA A 60 1.73 27.57 -9.83
CA ALA A 60 3.14 27.50 -10.17
C ALA A 60 3.45 27.65 -11.67
N THR A 61 2.44 27.62 -12.54
CA THR A 61 2.59 27.64 -14.02
C THR A 61 1.79 28.76 -14.68
N ASP A 62 1.51 29.84 -13.95
CA ASP A 62 0.76 31.01 -14.44
C ASP A 62 -0.60 30.64 -15.07
N GLY A 63 -1.26 29.59 -14.57
CA GLY A 63 -2.58 29.13 -15.03
C GLY A 63 -2.56 28.27 -16.30
N THR A 64 -1.39 27.94 -16.85
CA THR A 64 -1.27 27.23 -18.14
C THR A 64 -1.02 25.72 -18.02
N LEU A 65 -0.60 25.23 -16.84
CA LEU A 65 -0.10 23.86 -16.64
C LEU A 65 1.07 23.49 -17.56
N ASP A 66 1.78 24.48 -18.12
CA ASP A 66 2.95 24.23 -18.97
C ASP A 66 4.14 23.78 -18.11
N PRO A 67 4.62 22.52 -18.26
CA PRO A 67 5.77 22.03 -17.49
C PRO A 67 7.06 22.82 -17.73
N ALA A 68 7.18 23.53 -18.87
CA ALA A 68 8.32 24.40 -19.14
C ALA A 68 8.46 25.53 -18.11
N ARG A 69 7.35 25.98 -17.52
CA ARG A 69 7.35 26.98 -16.43
C ARG A 69 7.94 26.44 -15.13
N LEU A 70 7.96 25.12 -14.96
CA LEU A 70 8.63 24.46 -13.84
C LEU A 70 10.12 24.19 -14.13
N GLY A 71 10.64 24.62 -15.29
CA GLY A 71 12.00 24.32 -15.72
C GLY A 71 12.19 22.92 -16.30
N LEU A 72 11.09 22.22 -16.61
CA LEU A 72 11.10 20.91 -17.26
C LEU A 72 11.04 21.11 -18.77
N ASP A 73 12.14 20.84 -19.48
CA ASP A 73 12.20 20.95 -20.93
C ASP A 73 11.37 19.86 -21.62
N ARG A 74 10.83 20.19 -22.80
CA ARG A 74 10.01 19.25 -23.60
C ARG A 74 10.78 17.99 -23.99
N THR A 75 12.09 18.09 -24.15
CA THR A 75 13.00 16.96 -24.40
C THR A 75 12.99 15.96 -23.24
N LEU A 76 13.11 16.42 -21.99
CA LEU A 76 13.02 15.57 -20.80
C LEU A 76 11.63 14.93 -20.65
N LEU A 77 10.56 15.62 -21.07
CA LEU A 77 9.18 15.13 -20.95
C LEU A 77 8.83 14.10 -22.04
N ASN A 78 9.32 14.32 -23.26
CA ASN A 78 9.03 13.45 -24.40
C ASN A 78 9.94 12.22 -24.46
N ASP A 79 11.20 12.36 -24.02
CA ASP A 79 12.15 11.24 -23.91
C ASP A 79 12.90 11.28 -22.57
N PRO A 80 12.21 10.94 -21.46
CA PRO A 80 12.82 10.96 -20.14
C PRO A 80 13.99 9.95 -20.03
N VAL A 81 13.92 8.82 -20.73
CA VAL A 81 14.96 7.78 -20.69
C VAL A 81 16.22 8.25 -21.42
N GLY A 82 16.09 8.80 -22.63
CA GLY A 82 17.21 9.38 -23.35
C GLY A 82 17.85 10.55 -22.59
N ALA A 83 17.03 11.43 -22.00
CA ALA A 83 17.50 12.55 -21.19
C ALA A 83 18.26 12.09 -19.92
N LEU A 84 17.72 11.10 -19.20
CA LEU A 84 18.38 10.50 -18.02
C LEU A 84 19.66 9.74 -18.38
N THR A 85 19.74 9.16 -19.58
CA THR A 85 20.93 8.42 -20.04
C THR A 85 22.03 9.38 -20.50
N ALA A 86 21.66 10.50 -21.14
CA ALA A 86 22.60 11.49 -21.67
C ALA A 86 23.19 12.40 -20.57
N ASP A 87 22.36 12.91 -19.67
CA ASP A 87 22.79 13.76 -18.55
C ASP A 87 21.93 13.52 -17.29
N PRO A 88 22.24 12.45 -16.53
CA PRO A 88 21.46 12.09 -15.35
C PRO A 88 21.48 13.17 -14.26
N MET A 89 22.59 13.91 -14.12
CA MET A 89 22.73 14.94 -13.10
C MET A 89 21.97 16.22 -13.47
N GLY A 90 22.03 16.65 -14.74
CA GLY A 90 21.22 17.77 -15.22
C GLY A 90 19.72 17.47 -15.17
N ALA A 91 19.31 16.25 -15.56
CA ALA A 91 17.93 15.79 -15.43
C ALA A 91 17.46 15.82 -13.96
N ALA A 92 18.26 15.26 -13.04
CA ALA A 92 17.96 15.28 -11.61
C ALA A 92 17.87 16.71 -11.05
N GLY A 93 18.77 17.61 -11.47
CA GLY A 93 18.75 19.02 -11.09
C GLY A 93 17.48 19.75 -11.53
N LYS A 94 17.02 19.52 -12.76
CA LYS A 94 15.74 20.08 -13.26
C LYS A 94 14.54 19.59 -12.45
N PHE A 95 14.47 18.29 -12.16
CA PHE A 95 13.41 17.75 -11.29
C PHE A 95 13.49 18.31 -9.87
N ALA A 96 14.68 18.41 -9.29
CA ALA A 96 14.87 18.99 -7.96
C ALA A 96 14.43 20.46 -7.92
N GLY A 97 14.75 21.25 -8.95
CA GLY A 97 14.28 22.62 -9.11
C GLY A 97 12.76 22.72 -9.22
N ALA A 98 12.16 21.94 -10.11
CA ALA A 98 10.71 21.88 -10.30
C ALA A 98 9.98 21.48 -9.01
N ILE A 99 10.46 20.45 -8.31
CA ILE A 99 9.94 20.03 -7.02
C ILE A 99 10.10 21.15 -6.00
N GLY A 100 11.25 21.83 -5.96
CA GLY A 100 11.51 22.94 -5.04
C GLY A 100 10.48 24.08 -5.13
N LEU A 101 9.91 24.32 -6.31
CA LEU A 101 8.87 25.34 -6.51
C LEU A 101 7.51 24.95 -5.90
N VAL A 102 7.11 23.69 -6.06
CA VAL A 102 5.77 23.22 -5.64
C VAL A 102 5.76 22.57 -4.26
N LEU A 103 6.89 22.05 -3.80
CA LEU A 103 7.02 21.27 -2.58
C LEU A 103 6.54 22.02 -1.33
N PRO A 104 6.89 23.30 -1.09
CA PRO A 104 6.42 24.02 0.10
C PRO A 104 4.89 24.08 0.18
N GLN A 105 4.22 24.31 -0.95
CA GLN A 105 2.76 24.36 -1.04
C GLN A 105 2.14 22.97 -0.85
N ILE A 106 2.75 21.94 -1.45
CA ILE A 106 2.32 20.53 -1.26
C ILE A 106 2.45 20.12 0.20
N LEU A 107 3.56 20.46 0.87
CA LEU A 107 3.77 20.17 2.29
C LEU A 107 2.78 20.93 3.16
N HIS A 108 2.52 22.20 2.88
CA HIS A 108 1.51 22.98 3.60
C HIS A 108 0.10 22.40 3.45
N LEU A 109 -0.29 22.02 2.23
CA LEU A 109 -1.55 21.32 1.96
C LEU A 109 -1.59 19.97 2.70
N GLY A 110 -0.52 19.19 2.58
CA GLY A 110 -0.39 17.87 3.20
C GLY A 110 -0.48 17.93 4.72
N ALA A 111 0.02 19.00 5.35
CA ALA A 111 0.02 19.15 6.80
C ALA A 111 -1.39 19.12 7.43
N TRP A 112 -2.43 19.52 6.70
CA TRP A 112 -3.82 19.46 7.19
C TRP A 112 -4.68 18.46 6.41
N LEU A 113 -4.49 18.33 5.09
CA LEU A 113 -5.29 17.45 4.26
C LEU A 113 -4.98 15.98 4.55
N ALA A 114 -3.70 15.63 4.72
CA ALA A 114 -3.32 14.24 5.01
C ALA A 114 -3.89 13.74 6.35
N PRO A 115 -3.74 14.43 7.50
CA PRO A 115 -4.33 13.96 8.75
C PRO A 115 -5.87 13.92 8.69
N LEU A 116 -6.51 14.86 8.00
CA LEU A 116 -7.96 14.84 7.79
C LEU A 116 -8.38 13.59 7.03
N LEU A 117 -7.75 13.30 5.87
CA LEU A 117 -8.03 12.11 5.07
C LEU A 117 -7.74 10.83 5.85
N LEU A 118 -6.65 10.78 6.63
CA LEU A 118 -6.35 9.60 7.44
C LEU A 118 -7.40 9.39 8.54
N ALA A 119 -7.84 10.45 9.21
CA ALA A 119 -8.87 10.38 10.24
C ALA A 119 -10.21 9.92 9.67
N THR A 120 -10.66 10.51 8.55
CA THR A 120 -11.90 10.09 7.89
C THR A 120 -11.80 8.65 7.38
N TRP A 121 -10.64 8.25 6.84
CA TRP A 121 -10.42 6.86 6.43
C TRP A 121 -10.47 5.88 7.60
N VAL A 122 -9.89 6.22 8.76
CA VAL A 122 -9.97 5.40 9.98
C VAL A 122 -11.42 5.16 10.36
N ILE A 123 -12.25 6.20 10.35
CA ILE A 123 -13.67 6.11 10.68
C ILE A 123 -14.39 5.22 9.66
N VAL A 124 -14.34 5.59 8.37
CA VAL A 124 -15.05 4.86 7.30
C VAL A 124 -14.60 3.40 7.21
N SER A 125 -13.30 3.14 7.29
CA SER A 125 -12.75 1.78 7.26
C SER A 125 -13.20 0.95 8.46
N SER A 126 -13.44 1.54 9.62
CA SER A 126 -13.88 0.80 10.80
C SER A 126 -15.33 0.37 10.66
N PHE A 127 -16.20 1.25 10.16
CA PHE A 127 -17.59 0.91 9.86
C PHE A 127 -17.70 -0.08 8.70
N GLY A 128 -16.99 0.17 7.58
CA GLY A 128 -16.99 -0.71 6.41
C GLY A 128 -16.53 -2.13 6.75
N ARG A 129 -15.44 -2.28 7.51
CA ARG A 129 -14.98 -3.60 7.96
C ARG A 129 -15.93 -4.27 8.94
N THR A 130 -16.55 -3.51 9.85
CA THR A 130 -17.58 -4.08 10.74
C THR A 130 -18.74 -4.65 9.92
N ALA A 131 -19.20 -3.93 8.90
CA ALA A 131 -20.28 -4.38 8.03
C ALA A 131 -19.91 -5.64 7.24
N VAL A 132 -18.71 -5.68 6.64
CA VAL A 132 -18.23 -6.84 5.89
C VAL A 132 -18.07 -8.07 6.79
N LEU A 133 -17.41 -7.92 7.95
CA LEU A 133 -17.20 -9.05 8.87
C LEU A 133 -18.52 -9.58 9.45
N ARG A 134 -19.47 -8.71 9.82
CA ARG A 134 -20.79 -9.14 10.29
C ARG A 134 -21.65 -9.76 9.20
N ARG A 135 -21.41 -9.42 7.93
CA ARG A 135 -22.07 -10.08 6.79
C ARG A 135 -21.57 -11.50 6.58
N VAL A 136 -20.29 -11.74 6.85
CA VAL A 136 -19.68 -13.09 6.85
C VAL A 136 -20.16 -13.89 8.06
N ASP A 137 -20.20 -13.26 9.23
CA ASP A 137 -20.60 -13.90 10.49
C ASP A 137 -21.45 -12.96 11.37
N PRO A 138 -22.77 -13.17 11.43
CA PRO A 138 -23.67 -12.37 12.24
C PRO A 138 -23.41 -12.44 13.75
N THR A 139 -22.70 -13.47 14.23
CA THR A 139 -22.41 -13.69 15.66
C THR A 139 -21.29 -12.78 16.19
N LEU A 140 -20.54 -12.11 15.30
CA LEU A 140 -19.48 -11.20 15.70
C LEU A 140 -20.01 -9.93 16.36
N HIS A 141 -19.34 -9.52 17.45
CA HIS A 141 -19.68 -8.30 18.19
C HIS A 141 -19.30 -7.05 17.40
N ALA A 142 -20.24 -6.09 17.28
CA ALA A 142 -19.98 -4.81 16.65
C ALA A 142 -19.17 -3.91 17.60
N ARG A 143 -17.85 -3.79 17.37
CA ARG A 143 -16.96 -2.94 18.16
C ARG A 143 -16.29 -1.86 17.29
N PRO A 144 -17.06 -0.94 16.66
CA PRO A 144 -16.52 0.03 15.72
C PRO A 144 -15.46 0.94 16.36
N ILE A 145 -15.62 1.31 17.64
CA ILE A 145 -14.65 2.14 18.36
C ILE A 145 -13.33 1.40 18.56
N THR A 146 -13.38 0.12 18.97
CA THR A 146 -12.16 -0.69 19.11
C THR A 146 -11.44 -0.85 17.78
N LEU A 147 -12.19 -1.12 16.71
CA LEU A 147 -11.65 -1.21 15.35
C LEU A 147 -11.02 0.12 14.90
N MET A 148 -11.64 1.25 15.26
CA MET A 148 -11.13 2.59 14.97
C MET A 148 -9.77 2.84 15.62
N ILE A 149 -9.63 2.50 16.91
CA ILE A 149 -8.36 2.62 17.64
C ILE A 149 -7.30 1.70 17.02
N LEU A 150 -7.65 0.43 16.76
CA LEU A 150 -6.71 -0.53 16.15
C LEU A 150 -6.28 -0.11 14.75
N GLN A 151 -7.19 0.45 13.95
CA GLN A 151 -6.90 0.96 12.62
C GLN A 151 -6.04 2.23 12.68
N ALA A 152 -6.27 3.12 13.64
CA ALA A 152 -5.43 4.29 13.89
C ALA A 152 -3.99 3.88 14.27
N ILE A 153 -3.84 2.89 15.16
CA ILE A 153 -2.54 2.32 15.54
C ILE A 153 -1.83 1.77 14.29
N ARG A 154 -2.54 1.00 13.47
CA ARG A 154 -1.97 0.42 12.24
C ARG A 154 -1.51 1.48 11.24
N ILE A 155 -2.31 2.51 11.02
CA ILE A 155 -1.96 3.62 10.11
C ILE A 155 -0.77 4.41 10.67
N THR A 156 -0.74 4.65 11.98
CA THR A 156 0.39 5.32 12.64
C THR A 156 1.67 4.52 12.49
N ALA A 157 1.62 3.20 12.70
CA ALA A 157 2.76 2.32 12.49
C ALA A 157 3.24 2.32 11.03
N LEU A 158 2.31 2.34 10.07
CA LEU A 158 2.64 2.45 8.65
C LEU A 158 3.29 3.81 8.34
N ALA A 159 2.73 4.92 8.82
CA ALA A 159 3.29 6.25 8.65
C ALA A 159 4.70 6.35 9.26
N ALA A 160 4.91 5.78 10.45
CA ALA A 160 6.22 5.70 11.08
C ALA A 160 7.21 4.91 10.21
N SER A 161 6.79 3.80 9.60
CA SER A 161 7.65 3.04 8.68
C SER A 161 8.06 3.86 7.46
N PHE A 162 7.16 4.67 6.89
CA PHE A 162 7.50 5.60 5.80
C PHE A 162 8.49 6.68 6.24
N VAL A 163 8.30 7.26 7.43
CA VAL A 163 9.24 8.25 7.98
C VAL A 163 10.63 7.63 8.18
N ILE A 164 10.70 6.41 8.72
CA ILE A 164 11.96 5.67 8.89
C ILE A 164 12.61 5.41 7.52
N TRP A 165 11.82 5.00 6.53
CA TRP A 165 12.32 4.78 5.17
C TRP A 165 12.89 6.06 4.55
N PHE A 166 12.18 7.19 4.62
CA PHE A 166 12.68 8.46 4.10
C PHE A 166 13.97 8.90 4.80
N LYS A 167 14.02 8.78 6.13
CA LYS A 167 15.25 9.05 6.89
C LYS A 167 16.40 8.15 6.46
N ALA A 168 16.13 6.87 6.19
CA ALA A 168 17.11 5.92 5.70
C ALA A 168 17.63 6.33 4.30
N LEU A 169 16.75 6.75 3.38
CA LEU A 169 17.15 7.27 2.07
C LEU A 169 18.01 8.54 2.18
N THR A 170 17.60 9.51 2.99
CA THR A 170 18.37 10.74 3.22
C THR A 170 19.72 10.42 3.83
N TRP A 171 19.79 9.48 4.77
CA TRP A 171 21.04 9.01 5.36
C TRP A 171 21.94 8.32 4.33
N SER A 172 21.40 7.47 3.46
CA SER A 172 22.16 6.84 2.38
C SER A 172 22.68 7.88 1.38
N SER A 173 21.85 8.85 0.99
CA SER A 173 22.25 9.95 0.11
C SER A 173 23.36 10.80 0.75
N HIS A 174 23.23 11.11 2.05
CA HIS A 174 24.24 11.86 2.77
C HIS A 174 25.57 11.11 2.83
N THR A 175 25.53 9.82 3.12
CA THR A 175 26.73 8.99 3.29
C THR A 175 27.46 8.74 1.97
N ALA A 176 26.73 8.51 0.88
CA ALA A 176 27.31 8.05 -0.38
C ALA A 176 27.45 9.15 -1.44
N ILE A 177 26.70 10.25 -1.34
CA ILE A 177 26.66 11.31 -2.36
C ILE A 177 27.08 12.65 -1.76
N THR A 178 26.27 13.24 -0.87
CA THR A 178 26.49 14.65 -0.47
C THR A 178 27.69 14.83 0.45
N GLY A 179 27.95 13.87 1.34
CA GLY A 179 29.12 13.87 2.23
C GLY A 179 30.44 13.81 1.47
N PRO A 180 30.64 12.83 0.55
CA PRO A 180 31.79 12.77 -0.33
C PRO A 180 32.01 14.05 -1.14
N ILE A 181 30.95 14.59 -1.76
CA ILE A 181 31.01 15.85 -2.52
C ILE A 181 31.49 17.01 -1.63
N ALA A 182 30.96 17.14 -0.42
CA ALA A 182 31.37 18.17 0.53
C ALA A 182 32.83 18.03 0.97
N ALA A 183 33.37 16.81 0.98
CA ALA A 183 34.78 16.52 1.26
C ALA A 183 35.70 16.64 0.03
N GLY A 184 35.18 17.06 -1.14
CA GLY A 184 35.95 17.15 -2.39
C GLY A 184 36.27 15.79 -3.02
N SER A 185 35.57 14.73 -2.64
CA SER A 185 35.70 13.38 -3.21
C SER A 185 34.52 13.06 -4.14
N GLU A 186 34.72 12.08 -5.03
CA GLU A 186 33.70 11.68 -6.00
C GLU A 186 32.52 10.96 -5.32
N PRO A 187 31.27 11.23 -5.75
CA PRO A 187 30.09 10.56 -5.22
C PRO A 187 30.08 9.08 -5.59
N ASN A 188 29.78 8.22 -4.62
CA ASN A 188 29.73 6.78 -4.81
C ASN A 188 28.28 6.32 -5.03
N LEU A 189 27.83 6.38 -6.28
CA LEU A 189 26.47 5.95 -6.68
C LEU A 189 26.21 4.46 -6.42
N VAL A 190 27.25 3.62 -6.55
CA VAL A 190 27.12 2.17 -6.31
C VAL A 190 26.80 1.92 -4.83
N LEU A 191 27.52 2.58 -3.92
CA LEU A 191 27.27 2.50 -2.49
C LEU A 191 25.88 3.03 -2.13
N TYR A 192 25.46 4.17 -2.73
CA TYR A 192 24.11 4.70 -2.53
C TYR A 192 23.05 3.66 -2.89
N CYS A 193 23.11 3.08 -4.09
CA CYS A 193 22.18 2.05 -4.54
C CYS A 193 22.20 0.81 -3.62
N ALA A 194 23.38 0.33 -3.22
CA ALA A 194 23.53 -0.80 -2.32
C ALA A 194 22.84 -0.54 -0.96
N LEU A 195 23.08 0.63 -0.35
CA LEU A 195 22.45 1.01 0.92
C LEU A 195 20.92 1.11 0.78
N VAL A 196 20.43 1.78 -0.26
CA VAL A 196 18.99 1.93 -0.51
C VAL A 196 18.30 0.58 -0.66
N ILE A 197 18.89 -0.35 -1.42
CA ILE A 197 18.35 -1.70 -1.62
C ILE A 197 18.30 -2.45 -0.28
N VAL A 198 19.43 -2.53 0.43
CA VAL A 198 19.53 -3.29 1.69
C VAL A 198 18.58 -2.73 2.75
N LEU A 199 18.52 -1.42 2.93
CA LEU A 199 17.65 -0.78 3.92
C LEU A 199 16.17 -0.92 3.57
N THR A 200 15.82 -0.82 2.28
CA THR A 200 14.44 -1.01 1.83
C THR A 200 13.99 -2.46 2.04
N ILE A 201 14.84 -3.44 1.72
CA ILE A 201 14.56 -4.87 1.96
C ILE A 201 14.42 -5.13 3.47
N ALA A 202 15.34 -4.63 4.29
CA ALA A 202 15.30 -4.81 5.74
C ALA A 202 14.01 -4.24 6.35
N LEU A 203 13.61 -3.03 5.93
CA LEU A 203 12.37 -2.42 6.39
C LEU A 203 11.13 -3.18 5.90
N PHE A 204 11.14 -3.67 4.66
CA PHE A 204 10.05 -4.48 4.12
C PHE A 204 9.89 -5.80 4.88
N ILE A 205 11.00 -6.49 5.19
CA ILE A 205 10.99 -7.70 6.02
C ILE A 205 10.43 -7.39 7.41
N LEU A 206 10.93 -6.33 8.06
CA LEU A 206 10.43 -5.90 9.37
C LEU A 206 8.92 -5.61 9.34
N TRP A 207 8.46 -4.86 8.35
CA TRP A 207 7.04 -4.55 8.18
C TRP A 207 6.21 -5.81 7.92
N SER A 208 6.68 -6.71 7.06
CA SER A 208 6.00 -7.98 6.79
C SER A 208 5.83 -8.82 8.07
N LEU A 209 6.89 -8.89 8.89
CA LEU A 209 6.91 -9.61 10.17
C LEU A 209 6.02 -8.99 11.24
N VAL A 210 5.76 -7.68 11.20
CA VAL A 210 4.93 -7.00 12.21
C VAL A 210 3.49 -6.79 11.74
N SER A 211 3.26 -6.67 10.43
CA SER A 211 1.97 -6.28 9.85
C SER A 211 0.83 -7.26 10.13
N TRP A 212 1.11 -8.56 10.29
CA TRP A 212 0.09 -9.56 10.62
C TRP A 212 -0.52 -9.30 12.01
N TRP A 213 0.27 -8.79 12.96
CA TRP A 213 -0.17 -8.47 14.31
C TRP A 213 -1.33 -7.46 14.30
N PHE A 214 -1.19 -6.41 13.49
CA PHE A 214 -2.23 -5.40 13.29
C PHE A 214 -3.40 -5.90 12.45
N GLY A 215 -3.21 -6.96 11.65
CA GLY A 215 -4.27 -7.57 10.85
C GLY A 215 -5.22 -8.43 11.68
N VAL A 216 -4.69 -9.16 12.67
CA VAL A 216 -5.45 -10.14 13.45
C VAL A 216 -6.14 -9.51 14.67
N ALA A 217 -5.54 -8.49 15.29
CA ALA A 217 -6.13 -7.85 16.47
C ALA A 217 -7.59 -7.34 16.26
N PRO A 218 -7.95 -6.71 15.13
CA PRO A 218 -9.33 -6.34 14.82
C PRO A 218 -10.31 -7.52 14.86
N LEU A 219 -9.87 -8.70 14.42
CA LEU A 219 -10.68 -9.90 14.39
C LEU A 219 -10.95 -10.43 15.81
N LEU A 220 -9.89 -10.51 16.61
CA LEU A 220 -9.97 -10.96 18.01
C LEU A 220 -10.80 -10.01 18.88
N ALA A 221 -10.79 -8.71 18.57
CA ALA A 221 -11.65 -7.73 19.23
C ALA A 221 -13.13 -8.06 19.03
N MET A 222 -13.53 -8.44 17.82
CA MET A 222 -14.93 -8.77 17.49
C MET A 222 -15.34 -10.17 17.97
N LEU A 223 -14.42 -11.13 17.97
CA LEU A 223 -14.67 -12.50 18.42
C LEU A 223 -14.82 -12.59 19.95
N ASN A 224 -13.86 -12.02 20.69
CA ASN A 224 -13.78 -12.19 22.15
C ASN A 224 -14.34 -11.00 22.93
N ASP A 225 -14.98 -10.05 22.26
CA ASP A 225 -15.54 -8.84 22.85
C ASP A 225 -14.50 -8.01 23.67
N THR A 226 -13.25 -7.99 23.19
CA THR A 226 -12.11 -7.40 23.92
C THR A 226 -11.83 -5.96 23.52
N GLY A 227 -11.27 -5.18 24.47
CA GLY A 227 -10.78 -3.83 24.20
C GLY A 227 -9.47 -3.81 23.38
N PRO A 228 -9.06 -2.65 22.81
CA PRO A 228 -7.97 -2.56 21.85
C PRO A 228 -6.64 -3.16 22.32
N LEU A 229 -6.22 -2.82 23.55
CA LEU A 229 -4.96 -3.32 24.13
C LEU A 229 -5.02 -4.81 24.45
N ALA A 230 -6.18 -5.30 24.90
CA ALA A 230 -6.39 -6.71 25.17
C ALA A 230 -6.34 -7.51 23.86
N SER A 231 -6.96 -7.02 22.78
CA SER A 231 -6.91 -7.68 21.47
C SER A 231 -5.51 -7.71 20.86
N LEU A 232 -4.72 -6.65 21.05
CA LEU A 232 -3.30 -6.63 20.64
C LEU A 232 -2.47 -7.65 21.44
N ARG A 233 -2.63 -7.70 22.76
CA ARG A 233 -1.94 -8.71 23.59
C ARG A 233 -2.36 -10.12 23.21
N ALA A 234 -3.66 -10.35 22.99
CA ALA A 234 -4.18 -11.63 22.53
C ALA A 234 -3.58 -12.04 21.18
N ALA A 235 -3.42 -11.09 20.25
CA ALA A 235 -2.77 -11.36 18.96
C ALA A 235 -1.29 -11.75 19.10
N GLY A 236 -0.59 -11.29 20.14
CA GLY A 236 0.78 -11.74 20.44
C GLY A 236 0.85 -13.19 20.95
N ASN A 237 -0.23 -13.65 21.61
CA ASN A 237 -0.29 -14.93 22.32
C ASN A 237 -0.98 -16.06 21.54
N LEU A 238 -1.08 -15.94 20.22
CA LEU A 238 -1.80 -16.89 19.34
C LEU A 238 -1.18 -18.30 19.23
N GLY A 239 -0.06 -18.58 19.90
CA GLY A 239 0.54 -19.92 19.97
C GLY A 239 0.74 -20.57 18.60
N ALA A 240 0.19 -21.77 18.42
CA ALA A 240 0.32 -22.57 17.19
C ALA A 240 -0.28 -21.92 15.93
N LEU A 241 -1.31 -21.06 16.08
CA LEU A 241 -1.94 -20.36 14.94
C LEU A 241 -1.02 -19.31 14.31
N LYS A 242 -0.03 -18.82 15.06
CA LYS A 242 0.89 -17.76 14.61
C LYS A 242 1.61 -18.14 13.31
N SER A 243 2.08 -19.39 13.20
CA SER A 243 2.80 -19.86 12.01
C SER A 243 1.92 -19.80 10.75
N ASN A 244 0.68 -20.30 10.84
CA ASN A 244 -0.27 -20.30 9.72
C ASN A 244 -0.69 -18.88 9.32
N LEU A 245 -0.85 -17.98 10.28
CA LEU A 245 -1.21 -16.58 10.02
C LEU A 245 -0.07 -15.81 9.35
N ILE A 246 1.18 -16.07 9.77
CA ILE A 246 2.38 -15.54 9.12
C ILE A 246 2.49 -16.07 7.69
N GLU A 247 2.28 -17.37 7.48
CA GLU A 247 2.30 -18.01 6.16
C GLU A 247 1.30 -17.33 5.21
N ILE A 248 0.04 -17.18 5.63
CA ILE A 248 -0.98 -16.48 4.84
C ILE A 248 -0.58 -15.03 4.59
N ASN A 249 -0.06 -14.30 5.58
CA ASN A 249 0.34 -12.91 5.40
C ASN A 249 1.50 -12.78 4.39
N LEU A 250 2.45 -13.72 4.40
CA LEU A 250 3.57 -13.77 3.46
C LEU A 250 3.09 -14.05 2.04
N VAL A 251 2.25 -15.08 1.86
CA VAL A 251 1.62 -15.41 0.56
C VAL A 251 0.87 -14.20 0.02
N MET A 252 0.12 -13.52 0.88
CA MET A 252 -0.60 -12.29 0.53
C MET A 252 0.33 -11.14 0.12
N GLY A 253 1.50 -11.05 0.73
CA GLY A 253 2.56 -10.12 0.30
C GLY A 253 3.05 -10.42 -1.11
N ILE A 254 3.35 -11.69 -1.40
CA ILE A 254 3.79 -12.15 -2.73
C ILE A 254 2.73 -11.87 -3.79
N VAL A 255 1.45 -12.20 -3.51
CA VAL A 255 0.34 -11.93 -4.43
C VAL A 255 0.23 -10.44 -4.75
N LYS A 256 0.38 -9.56 -3.76
CA LYS A 256 0.34 -8.11 -3.99
C LYS A 256 1.49 -7.62 -4.86
N ILE A 257 2.71 -8.13 -4.64
CA ILE A 257 3.85 -7.81 -5.49
C ILE A 257 3.57 -8.29 -6.92
N ALA A 258 3.06 -9.51 -7.09
CA ALA A 258 2.69 -10.05 -8.40
C ALA A 258 1.62 -9.20 -9.09
N LEU A 259 0.60 -8.71 -8.37
CA LEU A 259 -0.41 -7.80 -8.92
C LEU A 259 0.20 -6.46 -9.36
N ILE A 260 1.14 -5.91 -8.59
CA ILE A 260 1.85 -4.67 -8.97
C ILE A 260 2.66 -4.92 -10.24
N VAL A 261 3.44 -6.01 -10.29
CA VAL A 261 4.23 -6.38 -11.48
C VAL A 261 3.33 -6.58 -12.69
N LEU A 262 2.19 -7.27 -12.53
CA LEU A 262 1.22 -7.48 -13.59
C LEU A 262 0.61 -6.16 -14.08
N ALA A 263 0.27 -5.25 -13.16
CA ALA A 263 -0.20 -3.92 -13.50
C ALA A 263 0.87 -3.11 -14.24
N MET A 264 2.14 -3.22 -13.86
CA MET A 264 3.26 -2.59 -14.56
C MET A 264 3.42 -3.16 -15.98
N VAL A 265 3.41 -4.50 -16.14
CA VAL A 265 3.52 -5.15 -17.44
C VAL A 265 2.37 -4.72 -18.35
N PHE A 266 1.12 -4.78 -17.86
CA PHE A 266 -0.03 -4.31 -18.64
C PHE A 266 0.01 -2.82 -18.92
N SER A 267 0.55 -2.00 -18.04
CA SER A 267 0.73 -0.56 -18.33
C SER A 267 1.75 -0.31 -19.44
N ALA A 268 2.71 -1.23 -19.61
CA ALA A 268 3.75 -1.18 -20.63
C ALA A 268 3.36 -1.84 -21.96
N THR A 269 2.29 -2.65 -22.03
CA THR A 269 1.89 -3.34 -23.27
C THR A 269 1.61 -2.42 -24.47
N PRO A 270 1.14 -1.16 -24.31
CA PRO A 270 0.96 -0.27 -25.45
C PRO A 270 2.27 0.32 -26.01
N LEU A 271 3.40 0.22 -25.28
CA LEU A 271 4.66 0.88 -25.68
C LEU A 271 5.18 0.45 -27.07
N PRO A 272 5.12 -0.84 -27.48
CA PRO A 272 5.51 -1.23 -28.84
C PRO A 272 4.64 -0.63 -29.95
N PHE A 273 3.46 -0.10 -29.60
CA PHE A 273 2.48 0.49 -30.51
C PHE A 273 2.43 2.03 -30.40
N GLN A 274 3.49 2.66 -29.90
CA GLN A 274 3.58 4.12 -29.76
C GLN A 274 3.31 4.90 -31.06
N SER A 275 3.62 4.32 -32.22
CA SER A 275 3.37 4.96 -33.53
C SER A 275 1.90 5.06 -33.90
N VAL A 276 1.02 4.29 -33.25
CA VAL A 276 -0.43 4.22 -33.57
C VAL A 276 -1.33 4.51 -32.36
N THR A 277 -0.76 4.72 -31.18
CA THR A 277 -1.51 4.97 -29.94
C THR A 277 -1.64 6.46 -29.68
N THR A 278 -2.87 6.91 -29.39
CA THR A 278 -3.12 8.31 -29.00
C THR A 278 -2.88 8.50 -27.49
N PRO A 279 -2.53 9.72 -27.04
CA PRO A 279 -2.42 10.03 -25.60
C PRO A 279 -3.71 9.71 -24.83
N GLU A 280 -4.87 9.94 -25.45
CA GLU A 280 -6.17 9.63 -24.86
C GLU A 280 -6.37 8.12 -24.66
N PHE A 281 -6.00 7.30 -25.65
CA PHE A 281 -6.04 5.84 -25.51
C PHE A 281 -5.16 5.36 -24.35
N LEU A 282 -3.94 5.89 -24.23
CA LEU A 282 -3.03 5.53 -23.13
C LEU A 282 -3.61 5.90 -21.76
N ALA A 283 -4.25 7.06 -21.64
CA ALA A 283 -4.89 7.48 -20.40
C ALA A 283 -6.03 6.52 -20.00
N TRP A 284 -6.90 6.15 -20.94
CA TRP A 284 -7.97 5.18 -20.69
C TRP A 284 -7.45 3.78 -20.39
N TRP A 285 -6.39 3.35 -21.08
CA TRP A 285 -5.74 2.07 -20.83
C TRP A 285 -5.17 2.01 -19.41
N TRP A 286 -4.41 3.03 -18.99
CA TRP A 286 -3.88 3.11 -17.62
C TRP A 286 -4.98 3.18 -16.58
N ALA A 287 -6.06 3.92 -16.85
CA ALA A 287 -7.23 3.94 -15.97
C ALA A 287 -7.84 2.53 -15.84
N ALA A 288 -8.01 1.81 -16.94
CA ALA A 288 -8.55 0.44 -16.93
C ALA A 288 -7.64 -0.53 -16.15
N VAL A 289 -6.33 -0.53 -16.42
CA VAL A 289 -5.36 -1.36 -15.70
C VAL A 289 -5.35 -1.03 -14.21
N THR A 290 -5.44 0.25 -13.84
CA THR A 290 -5.52 0.69 -12.45
C THR A 290 -6.78 0.16 -11.77
N VAL A 291 -7.94 0.25 -12.43
CA VAL A 291 -9.21 -0.28 -11.91
C VAL A 291 -9.12 -1.79 -11.70
N VAL A 292 -8.60 -2.54 -12.67
CA VAL A 292 -8.42 -4.01 -12.56
C VAL A 292 -7.49 -4.35 -11.39
N TYR A 293 -6.38 -3.62 -11.24
CA TYR A 293 -5.46 -3.78 -10.11
C TYR A 293 -6.15 -3.55 -8.77
N LEU A 294 -6.93 -2.47 -8.64
CA LEU A 294 -7.64 -2.15 -7.40
C LEU A 294 -8.67 -3.23 -7.04
N LEU A 295 -9.46 -3.68 -8.02
CA LEU A 295 -10.44 -4.75 -7.83
C LEU A 295 -9.77 -6.06 -7.39
N GLY A 296 -8.67 -6.44 -8.04
CA GLY A 296 -7.89 -7.62 -7.65
C GLY A 296 -7.33 -7.49 -6.23
N SER A 297 -6.72 -6.35 -5.91
CA SER A 297 -6.17 -6.06 -4.58
C SER A 297 -7.22 -6.13 -3.47
N ASP A 298 -8.43 -5.61 -3.74
CA ASP A 298 -9.56 -5.64 -2.81
C ASP A 298 -10.10 -7.06 -2.61
N PHE A 299 -10.28 -7.83 -3.70
CA PHE A 299 -10.67 -9.24 -3.63
C PHE A 299 -9.74 -10.05 -2.72
N PHE A 300 -8.44 -9.93 -2.95
CA PHE A 300 -7.44 -10.63 -2.15
C PHE A 300 -7.38 -10.16 -0.69
N HIS A 301 -7.76 -8.92 -0.43
CA HIS A 301 -7.92 -8.43 0.94
C HIS A 301 -9.05 -9.15 1.68
N VAL A 302 -10.20 -9.30 1.03
CA VAL A 302 -11.37 -10.02 1.58
C VAL A 302 -11.00 -11.48 1.80
N ALA A 303 -10.39 -12.13 0.82
CA ALA A 303 -9.95 -13.52 0.93
C ALA A 303 -9.09 -13.75 2.18
N ARG A 304 -8.12 -12.87 2.43
CA ARG A 304 -7.29 -12.93 3.64
C ARG A 304 -8.10 -12.84 4.93
N LEU A 305 -9.05 -11.92 5.01
CA LEU A 305 -9.89 -11.75 6.21
C LEU A 305 -10.76 -12.97 6.47
N VAL A 306 -11.37 -13.53 5.43
CA VAL A 306 -12.17 -14.75 5.53
C VAL A 306 -11.30 -15.94 5.92
N SER A 307 -10.06 -16.04 5.42
CA SER A 307 -9.14 -17.12 5.82
C SER A 307 -8.75 -17.04 7.28
N TYR A 308 -8.57 -15.84 7.83
CA TYR A 308 -8.31 -15.67 9.26
C TYR A 308 -9.49 -16.13 10.12
N LEU A 309 -10.72 -15.85 9.69
CA LEU A 309 -11.93 -16.36 10.36
C LEU A 309 -12.05 -17.88 10.29
N ASP A 310 -11.83 -18.47 9.11
CA ASP A 310 -11.91 -19.92 8.91
C ASP A 310 -10.84 -20.66 9.71
N LEU A 311 -9.61 -20.14 9.76
CA LEU A 311 -8.55 -20.70 10.61
C LEU A 311 -8.91 -20.66 12.10
N TRP A 312 -9.47 -19.55 12.57
CA TRP A 312 -9.85 -19.42 13.98
C TRP A 312 -10.97 -20.37 14.39
N ARG A 313 -11.95 -20.61 13.51
CA ARG A 313 -13.04 -21.56 13.80
C ARG A 313 -12.59 -23.01 13.90
N ARG A 314 -11.44 -23.35 13.31
CA ARG A 314 -10.92 -24.72 13.26
C ARG A 314 -9.92 -25.04 14.37
N SER A 315 -9.43 -24.03 15.08
CA SER A 315 -8.55 -24.15 16.25
C SER A 315 -9.33 -24.19 17.55
#